data_AF-A0A4R8C2B3-F1
#
_entry.id   AF-A0A4R8C2B3-F1
#
_cell.length_a   1.000
_cell.length_b   1.000
_cell.length_c   1.000
_cell.angle_alpha   90.00
_cell.angle_beta   90.00
_cell.angle_gamma   90.00
#
_symmetry.space_group_name_H-M   'P 1'
#
loop_
_entity.id
_entity.type
_entity.pdbx_description
1 polymer ?
#
loop_
_entity_poly.entity_id
_entity_poly.type
_entity_poly.pdbx_seq_one_letter_code
_entity_poly.pdbx_strand_id
1 'polypeptide(L)'
;MSATIETPIVPGPIQGPTREEPLVEALLLDDYRSLVHLAYLILPPAISRARRVAAAHAVVQRALPPGLELPYSLTSQPEVSVPATRHREFLRHRVVQEATRQAAGRSLLARLGSVIAPADGLEFDPCSVRPDRTAIHRRCARGRRITIAATLVLTAGILVALLAS
;
A
#
# COMPACT_ATOMS: atom_id res chain seq x y z
N MET A 1 -10.38 62.22 39.59
CA MET A 1 -10.95 61.48 38.44
C MET A 1 -9.81 60.73 37.80
N SER A 2 -9.58 59.48 38.20
CA SER A 2 -8.44 58.67 37.76
C SER A 2 -8.81 57.98 36.45
N ALA A 3 -8.09 58.31 35.38
CA ALA A 3 -8.24 57.67 34.08
C ALA A 3 -7.46 56.34 34.08
N THR A 4 -8.19 55.23 34.05
CA THR A 4 -7.64 53.90 33.83
C THR A 4 -7.14 53.82 32.38
N ILE A 5 -5.82 53.75 32.19
CA ILE A 5 -5.21 53.50 30.89
C ILE A 5 -5.34 52.01 30.62
N GLU A 6 -6.29 51.65 29.76
CA GLU A 6 -6.46 50.29 29.26
C GLU A 6 -5.34 50.01 28.25
N THR A 7 -4.32 49.26 28.66
CA THR A 7 -3.27 48.76 27.77
C THR A 7 -3.90 47.87 26.70
N PRO A 8 -3.70 48.14 25.40
CA PRO A 8 -4.22 47.28 24.35
C PRO A 8 -3.55 45.91 24.45
N ILE A 9 -4.36 44.86 24.48
CA ILE A 9 -3.92 43.48 24.29
C ILE A 9 -3.35 43.40 22.87
N VAL A 10 -2.05 43.60 22.74
CA VAL A 10 -1.31 43.25 21.52
C VAL A 10 -1.34 41.73 21.48
N PRO A 11 -1.98 41.10 20.48
CA PRO A 11 -1.86 39.67 20.30
C PRO A 11 -0.38 39.38 20.09
N GLY A 12 0.26 38.71 21.04
CA GLY A 12 1.57 38.11 20.79
C GLY A 12 1.48 37.24 19.54
N PRO A 13 2.57 37.07 18.79
CA PRO A 13 2.55 36.24 17.59
C PRO A 13 1.97 34.89 17.94
N ILE A 14 0.84 34.54 17.32
CA ILE A 14 0.28 33.20 17.42
C ILE A 14 1.34 32.29 16.82
N GLN A 15 2.07 31.58 17.67
CA GLN A 15 2.89 30.45 17.26
C GLN A 15 1.93 29.33 16.85
N GLY A 16 1.31 29.51 15.68
CA GLY A 16 0.67 28.44 14.94
C GLY A 16 1.74 27.49 14.40
N PRO A 17 1.35 26.24 14.07
CA PRO A 17 2.27 25.20 13.64
C PRO A 17 3.20 25.74 12.56
N THR A 18 4.50 25.62 12.82
CA THR A 18 5.55 25.98 11.88
C THR A 18 5.21 25.42 10.50
N ARG A 19 5.37 26.21 9.44
CA ARG A 19 5.13 25.82 8.02
C ARG A 19 5.76 24.48 7.62
N GLU A 20 6.73 24.02 8.41
CA GLU A 20 7.48 22.78 8.27
C GLU A 20 6.71 21.55 8.75
N GLU A 21 5.84 21.64 9.76
CA GLU A 21 5.06 20.49 10.29
C GLU A 21 4.13 19.87 9.22
N PRO A 22 3.34 20.64 8.46
CA PRO A 22 2.54 20.09 7.37
C PRO A 22 3.38 19.44 6.26
N LEU A 23 4.59 19.96 6.02
CA LEU A 23 5.51 19.43 5.01
C LEU A 23 6.13 18.11 5.47
N VAL A 24 6.52 18.01 6.74
CA VAL A 24 7.03 16.78 7.37
C VAL A 24 5.95 15.71 7.39
N GLU A 25 4.71 16.07 7.76
CA GLU A 25 3.58 15.14 7.74
C GLU A 25 3.30 14.61 6.32
N ALA A 26 3.29 15.49 5.31
CA ALA A 26 3.11 15.09 3.92
C ALA A 26 4.20 14.12 3.44
N LEU A 27 5.47 14.39 3.78
CA LEU A 27 6.60 13.54 3.41
C LEU A 27 6.49 12.14 4.06
N LEU A 28 6.10 12.08 5.34
CA LEU A 28 5.88 10.82 6.06
C LEU A 28 4.74 10.00 5.44
N LEU A 29 3.64 10.67 5.06
CA LEU A 29 2.50 10.03 4.41
C LEU A 29 2.86 9.49 3.02
N ASP A 30 3.67 10.24 2.25
CA ASP A 30 4.14 9.81 0.94
C ASP A 30 5.06 8.59 1.03
N ASP A 31 5.95 8.55 2.02
CA ASP A 31 6.79 7.37 2.26
C ASP A 31 5.96 6.17 2.73
N TYR A 32 4.98 6.36 3.61
CA TYR A 32 4.06 5.30 4.01
C TYR A 32 3.30 4.73 2.82
N ARG A 33 2.72 5.60 1.99
CA ARG A 33 2.01 5.22 0.76
C ARG A 33 2.90 4.44 -0.20
N SER A 34 4.14 4.88 -0.39
CA SER A 34 5.13 4.19 -1.23
C SER A 34 5.42 2.77 -0.72
N LEU A 35 5.59 2.60 0.60
CA LEU A 35 5.83 1.29 1.23
C LEU A 35 4.61 0.36 1.13
N VAL A 36 3.40 0.88 1.34
CA VAL A 36 2.16 0.09 1.17
C VAL A 36 1.98 -0.34 -0.28
N HIS A 37 2.25 0.55 -1.24
CA HIS A 37 2.23 0.22 -2.65
C HIS A 37 3.25 -0.89 -2.98
N LEU A 38 4.48 -0.78 -2.49
CA LEU A 38 5.50 -1.81 -2.67
C LEU A 38 5.06 -3.17 -2.11
N ALA A 39 4.54 -3.20 -0.88
CA ALA A 39 4.02 -4.42 -0.27
C ALA A 39 2.84 -5.01 -1.07
N TYR A 40 1.94 -4.15 -1.58
CA TYR A 40 0.82 -4.55 -2.43
C TYR A 40 1.29 -5.28 -3.69
N LEU A 41 2.32 -4.75 -4.36
CA LEU A 41 2.88 -5.35 -5.58
C LEU A 41 3.52 -6.72 -5.31
N ILE A 42 4.20 -6.89 -4.18
CA ILE A 42 4.87 -8.15 -3.80
C ILE A 42 3.85 -9.23 -3.40
N LEU A 43 2.78 -8.83 -2.71
CA LEU A 43 1.77 -9.79 -2.24
C LEU A 43 1.04 -10.46 -3.40
N PRO A 44 0.82 -11.79 -3.35
CA PRO A 44 0.13 -12.51 -4.40
C PRO A 44 -1.33 -12.02 -4.56
N PRO A 45 -1.91 -12.14 -5.76
CA PRO A 45 -3.28 -11.70 -6.02
C PRO A 45 -4.27 -12.46 -5.13
N ALA A 46 -5.03 -11.74 -4.32
CA ALA A 46 -6.09 -12.32 -3.49
C ALA A 46 -7.44 -12.22 -4.21
N ILE A 47 -8.37 -13.11 -3.86
CA ILE A 47 -9.74 -13.15 -4.41
C ILE A 47 -10.49 -11.82 -4.20
N SER A 48 -10.12 -10.99 -3.21
CA SER A 48 -10.61 -9.61 -3.12
C SER A 48 -9.49 -8.57 -2.98
N ARG A 49 -9.62 -7.47 -3.73
CA ARG A 49 -8.74 -6.30 -3.68
C ARG A 49 -8.64 -5.74 -2.26
N ALA A 50 -9.78 -5.61 -1.56
CA ALA A 50 -9.82 -5.12 -0.18
C ALA A 50 -8.97 -5.97 0.77
N ARG A 51 -8.98 -7.31 0.64
CA ARG A 51 -8.12 -8.19 1.44
C ARG A 51 -6.64 -8.03 1.11
N ARG A 52 -6.31 -7.77 -0.15
CA ARG A 52 -4.91 -7.52 -0.57
C ARG A 52 -4.41 -6.15 -0.06
N VAL A 53 -5.24 -5.12 -0.11
CA VAL A 53 -4.95 -3.79 0.47
C VAL A 53 -4.76 -3.88 1.98
N ALA A 54 -5.70 -4.50 2.70
CA ALA A 54 -5.57 -4.70 4.15
C ALA A 54 -4.32 -5.52 4.51
N ALA A 55 -4.00 -6.55 3.73
CA ALA A 55 -2.77 -7.33 3.92
C ALA A 55 -1.50 -6.49 3.67
N ALA A 56 -1.50 -5.59 2.68
CA ALA A 56 -0.38 -4.69 2.42
C ALA A 56 -0.16 -3.72 3.59
N HIS A 57 -1.24 -3.13 4.13
CA HIS A 57 -1.16 -2.31 5.35
C HIS A 57 -0.61 -3.11 6.54
N ALA A 58 -1.10 -4.33 6.76
CA ALA A 58 -0.62 -5.18 7.85
C ALA A 58 0.86 -5.54 7.71
N VAL A 59 1.37 -5.75 6.48
CA VAL A 59 2.80 -5.97 6.23
C VAL A 59 3.61 -4.75 6.65
N VAL A 60 3.22 -3.55 6.22
CA VAL A 60 3.94 -2.32 6.56
C VAL A 60 3.90 -2.07 8.07
N GLN A 61 2.74 -2.24 8.71
CA GLN A 61 2.58 -2.10 10.15
C GLN A 61 3.44 -3.10 10.95
N ARG A 62 3.63 -4.32 10.45
CA ARG A 62 4.53 -5.31 11.08
C ARG A 62 6.01 -5.01 10.84
N ALA A 63 6.34 -4.51 9.66
CA ALA A 63 7.70 -4.12 9.31
C ALA A 63 8.16 -2.87 10.08
N LEU A 64 7.22 -1.98 10.45
CA LEU A 64 7.44 -0.74 11.20
C LEU A 64 6.66 -0.74 12.53
N PRO A 65 7.07 -1.54 13.53
CA PRO A 65 6.48 -1.49 14.85
C PRO A 65 6.77 -0.13 15.53
N PRO A 66 5.90 0.31 16.45
CA PRO A 66 6.20 1.48 17.29
C PRO A 66 7.48 1.23 18.10
N GLY A 67 8.37 2.21 18.14
CA GLY A 67 9.68 2.08 18.81
C GLY A 67 10.71 1.26 18.04
N LEU A 68 10.59 1.18 16.70
CA LEU A 68 11.60 0.53 15.87
C LEU A 68 12.97 1.22 16.04
N GLU A 69 13.90 0.54 16.73
CA GLU A 69 15.29 0.97 16.85
C GLU A 69 15.97 0.95 15.48
N LEU A 70 16.46 2.13 15.07
CA LEU A 70 17.21 2.29 13.83
C LEU A 70 18.68 2.01 14.08
N PRO A 71 19.38 1.27 13.19
CA PRO A 71 20.82 1.09 13.29
C PRO A 71 21.55 2.42 13.51
N TYR A 72 22.49 2.45 14.45
CA TYR A 72 23.27 3.65 14.81
C TYR A 72 23.94 4.33 13.59
N SER A 73 24.27 3.56 12.56
CA SER A 73 24.82 4.05 11.28
C SER A 73 23.87 4.96 10.49
N LEU A 74 22.56 4.90 10.80
CA LEU A 74 21.53 5.75 10.21
C LEU A 74 21.36 7.05 11.02
N THR A 75 21.65 7.04 12.32
CA THR A 75 21.40 8.18 13.22
C THR A 75 22.62 9.08 13.47
N SER A 76 23.82 8.72 13.01
CA SER A 76 25.09 9.34 13.42
C SER A 76 25.72 10.37 12.46
N GLN A 77 25.04 10.89 11.43
CA GLN A 77 25.64 11.87 10.51
C GLN A 77 24.82 13.19 10.36
N PRO A 78 25.36 14.35 10.76
CA PRO A 78 24.73 15.66 10.58
C PRO A 78 24.98 16.33 9.22
N GLU A 79 25.82 15.78 8.35
CA GLU A 79 26.12 16.38 7.05
C GLU A 79 25.74 15.48 5.87
N VAL A 80 25.24 16.15 4.83
CA VAL A 80 24.85 15.63 3.50
C VAL A 80 23.48 14.97 3.50
N SER A 81 22.56 15.42 2.62
CA SER A 81 21.20 14.92 2.30
C SER A 81 21.05 13.42 1.95
N VAL A 82 22.10 12.63 2.16
CA VAL A 82 22.19 11.17 2.00
C VAL A 82 21.63 10.35 3.19
N PRO A 83 21.19 10.85 4.38
CA PRO A 83 20.76 9.99 5.48
C PRO A 83 19.30 9.61 5.28
N ALA A 84 18.45 10.50 4.76
CA ALA A 84 17.04 10.24 4.45
C ALA A 84 16.91 9.11 3.41
N THR A 85 17.78 9.07 2.41
CA THR A 85 17.85 7.97 1.44
C THR A 85 18.24 6.63 2.09
N ARG A 86 19.22 6.60 3.00
CA ARG A 86 19.59 5.36 3.71
C ARG A 86 18.48 4.85 4.63
N HIS A 87 17.80 5.74 5.36
CA HIS A 87 16.63 5.39 6.17
C HIS A 87 15.53 4.80 5.30
N ARG A 88 15.22 5.45 4.17
CA ARG A 88 14.20 4.99 3.22
C ARG A 88 14.51 3.62 2.64
N GLU A 89 15.77 3.38 2.26
CA GLU A 89 16.24 2.08 1.78
C GLU A 89 16.13 0.99 2.85
N PHE A 90 16.47 1.30 4.10
CA PHE A 90 16.33 0.39 5.23
C PHE A 90 14.87 -0.02 5.45
N LEU A 91 13.95 0.96 5.49
CA LEU A 91 12.51 0.71 5.63
C LEU A 91 11.97 -0.11 4.46
N ARG A 92 12.38 0.25 3.23
CA ARG A 92 12.02 -0.49 2.01
C ARG A 92 12.47 -1.94 2.09
N HIS A 93 13.71 -2.20 2.52
CA HIS A 93 14.23 -3.56 2.62
C HIS A 93 13.47 -4.39 3.66
N ARG A 94 13.15 -3.83 4.84
CA ARG A 94 12.33 -4.52 5.84
C ARG A 94 10.94 -4.88 5.30
N VAL A 95 10.28 -3.95 4.61
CA VAL A 95 8.95 -4.20 4.01
C VAL A 95 9.03 -5.30 2.95
N VAL A 96 10.07 -5.30 2.10
CA VAL A 96 10.27 -6.35 1.09
C VAL A 96 10.47 -7.72 1.75
N GLN A 97 11.29 -7.80 2.80
CA GLN A 97 11.49 -9.05 3.54
C GLN A 97 10.21 -9.56 4.19
N GLU A 98 9.43 -8.70 4.85
CA GLU A 98 8.17 -9.11 5.46
C GLU A 98 7.11 -9.48 4.42
N ALA A 99 7.01 -8.74 3.32
CA ALA A 99 6.10 -9.06 2.22
C ALA A 99 6.43 -10.41 1.58
N THR A 100 7.71 -10.71 1.37
CA THR A 100 8.16 -11.99 0.81
C THR A 100 7.96 -13.16 1.77
N ARG A 101 8.25 -12.99 3.08
CA ARG A 101 7.91 -13.98 4.11
C ARG A 101 6.42 -14.30 4.12
N GLN A 102 5.57 -13.27 4.08
CA GLN A 102 4.12 -13.44 4.06
C GLN A 102 3.61 -14.06 2.74
N ALA A 103 4.25 -13.77 1.62
CA ALA A 103 3.94 -14.37 0.33
C ALA A 103 4.34 -15.85 0.28
N ALA A 104 5.48 -16.23 0.87
CA ALA A 104 5.96 -17.61 0.92
C ALA A 104 5.06 -18.53 1.76
N GLY A 105 4.40 -18.00 2.78
CA GLY A 105 3.50 -18.76 3.66
C GLY A 105 2.11 -19.08 3.08
N ARG A 106 1.77 -18.65 1.85
CA ARG A 106 0.43 -18.86 1.27
C ARG A 106 0.38 -20.04 0.29
N SER A 107 -0.66 -20.87 0.42
CA SER A 107 -0.81 -22.16 -0.27
C SER A 107 -0.89 -22.05 -1.79
N LEU A 108 -0.67 -23.17 -2.49
CA LEU A 108 -0.80 -23.31 -3.96
C LEU A 108 -2.13 -22.77 -4.51
N LEU A 109 -3.21 -22.81 -3.73
CA LEU A 109 -4.52 -22.22 -4.11
C LEU A 109 -4.46 -20.69 -4.24
N ALA A 110 -3.64 -20.00 -3.44
CA ALA A 110 -3.39 -18.57 -3.59
C ALA A 110 -2.57 -18.26 -4.86
N ARG A 111 -1.70 -19.18 -5.30
CA ARG A 111 -0.96 -19.06 -6.57
C ARG A 111 -1.88 -19.29 -7.77
N LEU A 112 -2.81 -20.24 -7.72
CA LEU A 112 -3.88 -20.40 -8.72
C LEU A 112 -4.83 -19.20 -8.76
N GLY A 113 -5.06 -18.56 -7.60
CA GLY A 113 -5.77 -17.29 -7.50
C GLY A 113 -5.18 -16.18 -8.39
N SER A 114 -3.88 -16.22 -8.72
CA SER A 114 -3.25 -15.24 -9.63
C SER A 114 -3.69 -15.35 -11.09
N VAL A 115 -4.15 -16.54 -11.51
CA VAL A 115 -4.73 -16.75 -12.85
C VAL A 115 -6.13 -16.15 -12.93
N ILE A 116 -6.82 -16.08 -11.79
CA ILE A 116 -8.23 -15.66 -11.69
C ILE A 116 -8.34 -14.18 -11.28
N ALA A 117 -7.40 -13.67 -10.49
CA ALA A 117 -7.30 -12.29 -10.05
C ALA A 117 -6.07 -11.64 -10.69
N PRO A 118 -6.24 -10.83 -11.76
CA PRO A 118 -5.13 -10.14 -12.39
C PRO A 118 -4.45 -9.19 -11.41
N ALA A 119 -3.14 -9.00 -11.58
CA ALA A 119 -2.42 -7.92 -10.93
C ALA A 119 -3.07 -6.57 -11.33
N ASP A 120 -3.38 -5.74 -10.35
CA ASP A 120 -3.76 -4.35 -10.62
C ASP A 120 -2.60 -3.63 -11.31
N GLY A 121 -2.90 -2.63 -12.13
CA GLY A 121 -1.88 -1.85 -12.83
C GLY A 121 -0.96 -1.12 -11.85
N LEU A 122 0.24 -0.76 -12.29
CA LEU A 122 1.22 -0.02 -11.48
C LEU A 122 0.71 1.37 -11.04
N GLU A 123 -0.31 1.91 -11.69
CA GLU A 123 -0.96 3.17 -11.29
C GLU A 123 -1.94 3.00 -10.13
N PHE A 124 -2.22 1.77 -9.72
CA PHE A 124 -3.15 1.49 -8.66
C PHE A 124 -2.58 1.97 -7.30
N ASP A 125 -3.25 2.93 -6.68
CA ASP A 125 -2.86 3.41 -5.36
C ASP A 125 -3.69 2.78 -4.23
N PRO A 126 -3.09 1.95 -3.35
CA PRO A 126 -3.79 1.32 -2.23
C PRO A 126 -4.28 2.31 -1.16
N CYS A 127 -3.62 3.46 -1.00
CA CYS A 127 -3.97 4.46 0.02
C CYS A 127 -4.99 5.49 -0.46
N SER A 128 -5.36 5.49 -1.75
CA SER A 128 -6.36 6.40 -2.29
C SER A 128 -7.74 6.14 -1.67
N VAL A 129 -8.35 7.21 -1.14
CA VAL A 129 -9.73 7.17 -0.62
C VAL A 129 -10.74 7.09 -1.76
N ARG A 130 -10.38 7.54 -2.98
CA ARG A 130 -11.25 7.45 -4.15
C ARG A 130 -11.10 6.08 -4.82
N PRO A 131 -12.16 5.26 -4.85
CA PRO A 131 -12.13 4.03 -5.60
C PRO A 131 -12.07 4.36 -7.11
N ASP A 132 -11.06 3.83 -7.80
CA ASP A 132 -11.01 3.88 -9.26
C ASP A 132 -12.19 3.07 -9.84
N ARG A 133 -13.19 3.81 -10.35
CA ARG A 133 -14.42 3.25 -10.91
C ARG A 133 -14.15 2.42 -12.17
N THR A 134 -13.08 2.73 -12.90
CA THR A 134 -12.71 2.02 -14.14
C THR A 134 -12.08 0.65 -13.85
N ALA A 135 -11.40 0.50 -12.71
CA ALA A 135 -10.88 -0.78 -12.24
C ALA A 135 -11.98 -1.83 -12.01
N ILE A 136 -13.14 -1.41 -11.50
CA ILE A 136 -14.29 -2.30 -11.25
C ILE A 136 -14.82 -2.85 -12.57
N HIS A 137 -15.06 -1.99 -13.57
CA HIS A 137 -15.56 -2.41 -14.88
C HIS A 137 -14.61 -3.38 -15.60
N ARG A 138 -13.28 -3.13 -15.54
CA ARG A 138 -12.28 -4.02 -16.13
C ARG A 138 -12.28 -5.41 -15.48
N ARG A 139 -12.46 -5.49 -14.17
CA ARG A 139 -12.55 -6.77 -13.45
C ARG A 139 -13.82 -7.55 -13.81
N CYS A 140 -14.97 -6.89 -13.85
CA CYS A 140 -16.23 -7.55 -14.25
C CYS A 140 -16.16 -8.10 -15.68
N ALA A 141 -15.61 -7.31 -16.62
CA ALA A 141 -15.45 -7.75 -18.00
C ALA A 141 -14.51 -8.96 -18.15
N ARG A 142 -13.42 -9.01 -17.37
CA ARG A 142 -12.47 -10.14 -17.39
C ARG A 142 -13.01 -11.37 -16.67
N GLY A 143 -13.72 -11.20 -15.56
CA GLY A 143 -14.40 -12.31 -14.87
C GLY A 143 -15.39 -13.02 -15.81
N ARG A 144 -16.17 -12.24 -16.56
CA ARG A 144 -17.06 -12.78 -17.60
C ARG A 144 -16.32 -13.57 -18.68
N ARG A 145 -15.14 -13.11 -19.11
CA ARG A 145 -14.32 -13.85 -20.10
C ARG A 145 -13.80 -15.17 -19.55
N ILE A 146 -13.37 -15.21 -18.28
CA ILE A 146 -12.90 -16.45 -17.64
C ILE A 146 -14.04 -17.45 -17.48
N THR A 147 -15.22 -17.01 -17.04
CA THR A 147 -16.38 -17.90 -16.93
C THR A 147 -16.77 -18.46 -18.30
N ILE A 148 -16.79 -17.62 -19.35
CA ILE A 148 -17.06 -18.07 -20.72
C ILE A 148 -16.03 -19.11 -21.17
N ALA A 149 -14.73 -18.85 -20.98
CA ALA A 149 -13.68 -19.79 -21.36
C ALA A 149 -13.78 -21.12 -20.60
N ALA A 150 -14.02 -21.07 -19.28
CA ALA A 150 -14.22 -22.26 -18.46
C ALA A 150 -15.43 -23.07 -18.91
N THR A 151 -16.55 -22.39 -19.20
CA THR A 151 -17.74 -23.07 -19.74
C THR A 151 -17.45 -23.72 -21.09
N LEU A 152 -16.73 -23.04 -21.99
CA LEU A 152 -16.38 -23.60 -23.31
C LEU A 152 -15.49 -24.84 -23.20
N VAL A 153 -14.46 -24.79 -22.33
CA VAL A 153 -13.58 -25.94 -22.08
C VAL A 153 -14.38 -27.12 -21.51
N LEU A 154 -15.26 -26.85 -20.54
CA LEU A 154 -16.06 -27.88 -19.90
C LEU A 154 -17.06 -28.50 -20.91
N THR A 155 -17.73 -27.68 -21.73
CA THR A 155 -18.63 -28.17 -22.77
C THR A 155 -17.90 -28.96 -23.86
N ALA A 156 -16.72 -28.52 -24.28
CA ALA A 156 -15.92 -29.23 -25.27
C ALA A 156 -15.43 -30.59 -24.72
N GLY A 157 -15.03 -30.64 -23.45
CA GLY A 157 -14.64 -31.88 -22.78
C GLY A 157 -15.80 -32.89 -22.72
N ILE A 158 -17.01 -32.43 -22.38
CA ILE A 158 -18.21 -33.28 -22.39
C ILE A 158 -18.50 -33.80 -23.81
N LEU A 159 -18.42 -32.94 -24.83
CA LEU A 159 -18.67 -33.34 -26.21
C LEU A 159 -17.67 -34.40 -26.69
N VAL A 160 -16.38 -34.24 -26.38
CA VAL A 160 -15.33 -35.21 -26.72
C VAL A 160 -15.56 -36.53 -25.99
N ALA A 161 -15.94 -36.49 -24.71
CA ALA A 161 -16.24 -37.70 -23.95
C ALA A 161 -17.44 -38.47 -24.55
N LEU A 162 -18.48 -37.76 -25.00
CA LEU A 162 -19.64 -38.35 -25.66
C LEU A 162 -19.34 -38.90 -27.06
N LEU A 163 -18.38 -38.31 -27.78
CA LEU A 163 -17.95 -38.80 -29.10
C LEU A 163 -16.99 -39.99 -29.00
N ALA A 164 -16.29 -40.15 -27.88
CA ALA A 164 -15.35 -41.23 -27.62
C ALA A 164 -15.99 -42.45 -26.92
N SER A 165 -17.24 -42.33 -26.46
CA SER A 165 -18.08 -43.39 -25.90
C SER A 165 -18.97 -44.03 -26.96
#